data_AF-A0A7Y4W4P0-F1
#
_entry.id   AF-A0A7Y4W4P0-F1
#
_cell.length_a   1.000
_cell.length_b   1.000
_cell.length_c   1.000
_cell.angle_alpha   90.00
_cell.angle_beta   90.00
_cell.angle_gamma   90.00
#
_symmetry.space_group_name_H-M   'P 1'
#
loop_
_entity.id
_entity.type
_entity.pdbx_description
1 polymer ?
#
loop_
_entity_poly.entity_id
_entity_poly.type
_entity_poly.pdbx_seq_one_letter_code
_entity_poly.pdbx_strand_id
1 'polypeptide(L)'
;MNTQFLSQISAMPTRDAENNVVSWHVFRSLSDAECYADNIRLAHGQYVVGGIDFDSVGSLWWVGVAVDDMARWGNVSAINKHAA
;
A
#
# COMPACT_ATOMS: atom_id res chain seq x y z
N MET A 1 -12.13 -8.98 1.02
CA MET A 1 -11.26 -8.85 -0.18
C MET A 1 -10.27 -10.02 -0.19
N ASN A 2 -9.57 -10.34 -1.29
CA ASN A 2 -8.51 -11.36 -1.24
C ASN A 2 -7.21 -10.73 -0.70
N THR A 3 -6.84 -11.03 0.54
CA THR A 3 -5.66 -10.48 1.24
C THR A 3 -4.40 -11.34 1.09
N GLN A 4 -4.40 -12.32 0.17
CA GLN A 4 -3.26 -13.23 -0.04
C GLN A 4 -1.93 -12.51 -0.29
N PHE A 5 -1.95 -11.29 -0.83
CA PHE A 5 -0.74 -10.47 -1.00
C PHE A 5 -0.01 -10.18 0.32
N LEU A 6 -0.72 -10.14 1.47
CA LEU A 6 -0.13 -9.97 2.81
C LEU A 6 0.67 -11.18 3.31
N SER A 7 0.71 -12.26 2.54
CA SER A 7 1.57 -13.42 2.82
C SER A 7 2.86 -13.43 1.99
N GLN A 8 3.00 -12.48 1.06
CA GLN A 8 4.13 -12.41 0.13
C GLN A 8 5.16 -11.39 0.61
N ILE A 9 6.45 -11.75 0.55
CA ILE A 9 7.53 -10.81 0.80
C ILE A 9 7.51 -9.76 -0.31
N SER A 10 7.36 -8.50 0.06
CA SER A 10 7.33 -7.37 -0.87
C SER A 10 7.87 -6.13 -0.17
N ALA A 11 8.94 -5.56 -0.72
CA ALA A 11 9.59 -4.38 -0.15
C ALA A 11 8.59 -3.22 -0.04
N MET A 12 8.72 -2.44 1.03
CA MET A 12 7.90 -1.26 1.21
C MET A 12 8.07 -0.28 0.03
N PRO A 13 6.97 0.37 -0.39
CA PRO A 13 7.02 1.37 -1.45
C PRO A 13 7.80 2.61 -1.03
N THR A 14 8.53 3.20 -1.98
CA THR A 14 9.23 4.48 -1.83
C THR A 14 8.38 5.62 -2.40
N ARG A 15 8.74 6.88 -2.06
CA ARG A 15 8.03 8.07 -2.55
C ARG A 15 8.30 8.38 -4.03
N ASP A 16 9.21 7.66 -4.67
CA ASP A 16 9.71 7.98 -6.01
C ASP A 16 8.78 7.48 -7.14
N ALA A 17 7.56 7.02 -6.80
CA ALA A 17 6.52 6.56 -7.73
C ALA A 17 6.85 5.35 -8.60
N GLU A 18 8.04 4.75 -8.48
CA GLU A 18 8.53 3.69 -9.37
C GLU A 18 7.65 2.42 -9.37
N ASN A 19 6.86 2.22 -8.32
CA ASN A 19 5.97 1.08 -8.15
C ASN A 19 4.47 1.41 -8.36
N ASN A 20 4.16 2.63 -8.83
CA ASN A 20 2.80 3.17 -8.97
C ASN A 20 1.97 3.18 -7.67
N VAL A 21 2.60 2.99 -6.50
CA VAL A 21 1.91 3.04 -5.20
C VAL A 21 1.80 4.48 -4.74
N VAL A 22 0.57 4.96 -4.60
CA VAL A 22 0.29 6.37 -4.33
C VAL A 22 -0.04 6.64 -2.86
N SER A 23 -0.43 5.61 -2.11
CA SER A 23 -0.70 5.70 -0.66
C SER A 23 -0.45 4.34 -0.03
N TRP A 24 0.09 4.31 1.19
CA TRP A 24 0.27 3.07 1.94
C TRP A 24 0.33 3.32 3.44
N HIS A 25 -0.03 2.29 4.18
CA HIS A 25 0.03 2.23 5.64
C HIS A 25 0.76 0.98 6.08
N VAL A 26 1.41 1.07 7.24
CA VAL A 26 2.26 0.02 7.81
C VAL A 26 1.68 -0.42 9.14
N PHE A 27 1.68 -1.73 9.37
CA PHE A 27 1.08 -2.39 10.51
C PHE A 27 2.06 -3.40 11.11
N ARG A 28 1.98 -3.57 12.43
CA ARG A 28 2.70 -4.62 13.18
C ARG A 28 1.87 -5.88 13.40
N SER A 29 0.61 -5.86 12.98
CA SER A 29 -0.30 -7.00 13.04
C SER A 29 -0.86 -7.30 11.66
N LEU A 30 -0.86 -8.57 11.27
CA LEU A 30 -1.54 -9.03 10.06
C LEU A 30 -3.04 -8.71 10.12
N SER A 31 -3.70 -8.91 11.26
CA SER A 31 -5.15 -8.67 11.41
C SER A 31 -5.52 -7.21 11.14
N ASP A 32 -4.68 -6.28 11.58
CA ASP A 32 -4.93 -4.85 11.39
C ASP A 32 -4.72 -4.45 9.93
N ALA A 33 -3.71 -5.04 9.27
CA ALA A 33 -3.48 -4.87 7.84
C ALA A 33 -4.66 -5.43 7.02
N GLU A 34 -5.17 -6.61 7.36
CA GLU A 34 -6.35 -7.21 6.71
C GLU A 34 -7.60 -6.34 6.90
N CYS A 35 -7.85 -5.90 8.14
CA CYS A 35 -8.97 -5.02 8.46
C CYS A 35 -8.88 -3.68 7.69
N TYR A 36 -7.69 -3.09 7.64
CA TYR A 36 -7.45 -1.88 6.86
C TYR A 36 -7.73 -2.12 5.37
N ALA A 37 -7.19 -3.21 4.81
CA ALA A 37 -7.36 -3.56 3.40
C ALA A 37 -8.85 -3.69 3.03
N ASP A 38 -9.65 -4.38 3.85
CA ASP A 38 -11.09 -4.56 3.62
C ASP A 38 -11.89 -3.25 3.64
N ASN A 39 -11.37 -2.19 4.26
CA ASN A 39 -12.01 -0.88 4.34
C ASN A 39 -11.54 0.11 3.25
N ILE A 40 -10.59 -0.26 2.40
CA ILE A 40 -10.13 0.60 1.31
C ILE A 40 -11.22 0.73 0.25
N ARG A 41 -11.56 1.97 -0.09
CA ARG A 41 -12.45 2.30 -1.21
C ARG A 41 -11.63 2.66 -2.44
N LEU A 42 -11.72 1.84 -3.47
CA LEU A 42 -11.01 2.03 -4.72
C LEU A 42 -11.85 2.81 -5.73
N ALA A 43 -11.23 3.76 -6.41
CA ALA A 43 -11.75 4.34 -7.64
C ALA A 43 -11.35 3.50 -8.87
N HIS A 44 -11.92 3.81 -10.04
CA HIS A 44 -11.54 3.14 -11.28
C HIS A 44 -10.04 3.32 -11.58
N GLY A 45 -9.36 2.23 -11.95
CA GLY A 45 -7.92 2.22 -12.20
C GLY A 45 -7.06 2.11 -10.93
N GLN A 46 -7.68 1.99 -9.75
CA GLN A 46 -6.97 1.75 -8.49
C GLN A 46 -7.07 0.28 -8.06
N TYR A 47 -6.02 -0.21 -7.41
CA TYR A 47 -5.96 -1.57 -6.90
C TYR A 47 -5.22 -1.61 -5.56
N VAL A 48 -5.68 -2.49 -4.67
CA VAL A 48 -4.99 -2.75 -3.39
C VAL A 48 -3.76 -3.61 -3.67
N VAL A 49 -2.64 -3.19 -3.09
CA VAL A 49 -1.37 -3.91 -3.08
C VAL A 49 -0.84 -3.98 -1.66
N GLY A 50 0.16 -4.82 -1.42
CA GLY A 50 0.81 -4.90 -0.12
C GLY A 50 1.75 -6.08 -0.04
N GLY A 51 2.25 -6.32 1.17
CA GLY A 51 3.08 -7.47 1.46
C GLY A 51 3.67 -7.44 2.86
N ILE A 52 4.61 -8.36 3.07
CA ILE A 52 5.43 -8.45 4.26
C ILE A 52 6.79 -7.86 3.96
N ASP A 53 7.26 -6.99 4.85
CA ASP A 53 8.65 -6.53 4.91
C ASP A 53 9.22 -6.79 6.30
N PHE A 54 10.51 -6.58 6.48
CA PHE A 54 11.21 -6.82 7.74
C PHE A 54 12.11 -5.66 8.09
N ASP A 55 12.09 -5.26 9.35
CA ASP A 55 13.07 -4.33 9.91
C ASP A 55 13.82 -4.98 11.07
N SER A 56 14.65 -4.18 11.76
CA SER A 56 15.43 -4.65 12.91
C SER A 56 14.59 -5.12 14.09
N VAL A 57 13.29 -4.82 14.12
CA VAL A 57 12.35 -5.21 15.19
C VAL A 57 11.61 -6.49 14.82
N GLY A 58 11.33 -6.71 13.53
CA GLY A 58 10.72 -7.94 13.03
C GLY A 58 9.83 -7.70 11.82
N SER A 59 8.82 -8.54 11.65
CA SER A 59 7.88 -8.45 10.52
C SER A 59 7.06 -7.16 10.55
N LEU A 60 6.79 -6.66 9.37
CA LEU A 60 5.94 -5.53 9.06
C LEU A 60 4.98 -5.96 7.96
N TRP A 61 3.70 -5.60 8.08
CA TRP A 61 2.75 -5.69 6.99
C TRP A 61 2.49 -4.30 6.48
N TRP A 62 2.42 -4.15 5.16
CA TRP A 62 2.00 -2.89 4.57
C TRP A 62 0.89 -3.13 3.56
N VAL A 63 -0.02 -2.18 3.49
CA VAL A 63 -1.14 -2.16 2.54
C VAL A 63 -1.15 -0.81 1.88
N GLY A 64 -1.22 -0.81 0.56
CA GLY A 64 -1.27 0.40 -0.23
C GLY A 64 -2.26 0.35 -1.37
N VAL A 65 -2.43 1.50 -1.99
CA VAL A 65 -3.20 1.69 -3.22
C VAL A 65 -2.24 2.03 -4.32
N ALA A 66 -2.29 1.25 -5.39
CA ALA A 66 -1.58 1.54 -6.63
C ALA A 66 -2.56 1.95 -7.73
N VAL A 67 -2.04 2.70 -8.70
CA VAL A 67 -2.78 3.23 -9.84
C VAL A 67 -2.26 2.63 -11.15
N ASP A 68 -3.16 2.42 -12.12
CA ASP A 68 -2.83 1.90 -13.45
C ASP A 68 -1.83 2.78 -14.19
N ASP A 69 -1.98 4.09 -14.04
CA ASP A 69 -1.20 5.09 -14.76
C ASP A 69 -0.97 6.34 -13.88
N MET A 70 0.27 6.54 -13.47
CA MET A 70 0.72 7.70 -12.69
C MET A 70 0.50 9.02 -13.42
N ALA A 71 0.61 9.05 -14.75
CA ALA A 71 0.38 10.25 -15.55
C ALA A 71 -1.11 10.62 -15.59
N ARG A 72 -2.00 9.62 -15.64
CA ARG A 72 -3.45 9.84 -15.54
C ARG A 72 -3.91 10.20 -14.14
N TRP A 73 -3.25 9.68 -13.10
CA TRP A 73 -3.53 10.05 -11.72
C TRP A 73 -3.16 11.51 -11.41
N GLY A 74 -2.10 12.03 -12.03
CA GLY A 74 -1.85 13.47 -12.17
C GLY A 74 -1.45 14.23 -10.91
N ASN A 75 -1.36 13.58 -9.74
CA ASN A 75 -1.03 14.24 -8.47
C ASN A 75 0.15 13.58 -7.74
N VAL A 76 1.30 13.48 -8.41
CA VAL A 76 2.57 12.94 -7.86
C VAL A 76 2.92 13.59 -6.50
N SER A 77 2.57 14.86 -6.30
CA SER A 77 2.79 15.57 -5.03
C SER A 77 2.00 15.00 -3.84
N ALA A 78 0.96 14.21 -4.08
CA ALA A 78 0.13 13.59 -3.07
C ALA A 78 0.58 12.18 -2.66
N ILE A 79 1.68 11.67 -3.24
CA ILE A 79 2.18 10.34 -2.91
C ILE A 79 2.47 10.26 -1.41
N ASN A 80 1.75 9.35 -0.76
CA ASN A 80 1.77 9.11 0.67
C ASN A 80 1.79 10.39 1.51
N LYS A 81 0.98 11.38 1.12
CA LYS A 81 0.59 12.44 2.05
C LYS A 81 -0.39 11.82 3.04
N HIS A 82 0.04 11.74 4.29
CA HIS A 82 -0.90 11.57 5.39
C HIS A 82 -1.75 12.84 5.42
N ALA A 83 -3.07 12.69 5.24
CA ALA A 83 -3.98 13.79 5.55
C ALA A 83 -3.77 14.12 7.04
N ALA A 84 -3.31 15.35 7.30
CA ALA A 84 -3.14 15.88 8.64
C ALA A 84 -4.49 16.14 9.31
#